data_AF-A0A919GAG3-F1
#
_entry.id   AF-A0A919GAG3-F1
#
_cell.length_a   1.000
_cell.length_b   1.000
_cell.length_c   1.000
_cell.angle_alpha   90.00
_cell.angle_beta   90.00
_cell.angle_gamma   90.00
#
_symmetry.space_group_name_H-M   'P 1'
#
loop_
_entity.id
_entity.type
_entity.pdbx_description
1 polymer ?
#
loop_
_entity_poly.entity_id
_entity_poly.type
_entity_poly.pdbx_seq_one_letter_code
_entity_poly.pdbx_strand_id
1 'polypeptide(L)'
;MTLRVDETSLKNGLLTLVVTLVEIIQEALESQAVRRLEGGELTEEEQERLGQALLDLDEALESIKADHGLTTSVADLRRGLDDVVNDVVDRLVNPARWADGTAGEGA
;
A
#
# COMPACT_ATOMS: atom_id res chain seq x y z
N MET A 1 29.31 -13.02 -9.73
CA MET A 1 29.20 -11.59 -9.40
C MET A 1 28.53 -11.50 -8.05
N THR A 2 29.28 -11.21 -6.98
CA THR A 2 28.72 -11.14 -5.63
C THR A 2 27.94 -9.83 -5.49
N LEU A 3 26.64 -9.92 -5.22
CA LEU A 3 25.78 -8.77 -4.96
C LEU A 3 26.23 -8.15 -3.64
N ARG A 4 27.03 -7.07 -3.67
CA ARG A 4 27.33 -6.29 -2.48
C ARG A 4 26.09 -5.49 -2.13
N VAL A 5 25.33 -5.99 -1.17
CA VAL A 5 24.19 -5.27 -0.60
C VAL A 5 24.74 -4.27 0.42
N ASP A 6 24.47 -2.99 0.20
CA ASP A 6 24.71 -1.97 1.21
C ASP A 6 23.68 -2.16 2.34
N GLU A 7 24.16 -2.49 3.54
CA GLU A 7 23.31 -2.88 4.66
C GLU A 7 22.37 -1.75 5.11
N THR A 8 22.82 -0.50 4.99
CA THR A 8 22.03 0.69 5.33
C THR A 8 20.90 0.90 4.31
N SER A 9 21.22 0.80 3.02
CA SER A 9 20.23 0.89 1.94
C SER A 9 19.20 -0.23 2.02
N LEU A 10 19.61 -1.46 2.38
CA LEU A 10 18.69 -2.58 2.56
C LEU A 10 17.73 -2.34 3.72
N LYS A 11 18.24 -1.88 4.87
CA LYS A 11 17.42 -1.58 6.05
C LYS A 11 16.38 -0.51 5.75
N ASN A 12 16.77 0.57 5.08
CA ASN A 12 15.83 1.64 4.69
C ASN A 12 14.80 1.16 3.66
N GLY A 13 15.22 0.36 2.67
CA GLY A 13 14.30 -0.21 1.68
C GLY A 13 13.27 -1.17 2.31
N LEU A 14 13.72 -2.03 3.23
CA LEU A 14 12.83 -2.93 3.97
C LEU A 14 11.87 -2.15 4.87
N LEU A 15 12.36 -1.14 5.59
CA LEU A 15 11.52 -0.32 6.46
C LEU A 15 10.46 0.45 5.64
N THR A 16 10.85 1.00 4.49
CA THR A 16 9.92 1.61 3.53
C THR A 16 8.82 0.62 3.15
N LEU A 17 9.19 -0.59 2.74
CA LEU A 17 8.23 -1.63 2.33
C LEU A 17 7.26 -2.01 3.46
N VAL A 18 7.78 -2.20 4.67
CA VAL A 18 6.96 -2.56 5.83
C VAL A 18 5.99 -1.43 6.17
N VAL A 19 6.46 -0.18 6.22
CA VAL A 19 5.61 0.98 6.50
C VAL A 19 4.51 1.11 5.44
N THR A 20 4.86 1.06 4.15
CA THR A 20 3.87 1.10 3.05
C THR A 20 2.85 -0.03 3.16
N LEU A 21 3.27 -1.25 3.53
CA LEU A 21 2.34 -2.38 3.69
C LEU A 21 1.37 -2.14 4.86
N VAL A 22 1.87 -1.60 5.98
CA VAL A 22 1.02 -1.32 7.14
C VAL A 22 0.01 -0.21 6.82
N GLU A 23 0.39 0.84 6.08
CA GLU A 23 -0.55 1.88 5.61
C GLU A 23 -1.66 1.30 4.73
N ILE A 24 -1.33 0.40 3.79
CA ILE A 24 -2.34 -0.26 2.96
C ILE A 24 -3.30 -1.10 3.80
N ILE A 25 -2.78 -1.79 4.82
CA ILE A 25 -3.60 -2.58 5.75
C ILE A 25 -4.48 -1.64 6.59
N GLN A 26 -3.96 -0.52 7.07
CA GLN A 26 -4.71 0.48 7.81
C GLN A 26 -5.89 1.01 6.98
N GLU A 27 -5.68 1.38 5.73
CA GLU A 27 -6.76 1.83 4.82
C GLU A 27 -7.83 0.75 4.62
N ALA A 28 -7.41 -0.52 4.50
CA ALA A 28 -8.34 -1.64 4.42
C ALA A 28 -9.14 -1.83 5.71
N LEU A 29 -8.50 -1.66 6.87
CA LEU A 29 -9.13 -1.73 8.18
C LEU A 29 -10.10 -0.57 8.42
N GLU A 30 -9.75 0.65 8.02
CA GLU A 30 -10.63 1.83 8.05
C GLU A 30 -11.87 1.59 7.20
N SER A 31 -11.68 1.07 5.98
CA SER A 31 -12.79 0.69 5.10
C SER A 31 -13.70 -0.37 5.74
N GLN A 32 -13.14 -1.34 6.45
CA GLN A 32 -13.90 -2.32 7.21
C GLN A 32 -14.61 -1.71 8.42
N ALA A 33 -13.96 -0.79 9.14
CA ALA A 33 -14.50 -0.09 10.28
C ALA A 33 -15.77 0.66 9.90
N VAL A 34 -15.73 1.41 8.79
CA VAL A 34 -16.90 2.10 8.23
C VAL A 34 -18.06 1.13 7.98
N ARG A 35 -17.79 -0.01 7.31
CA ARG A 35 -18.84 -1.02 7.07
C ARG A 35 -19.45 -1.57 8.35
N ARG A 36 -18.64 -1.81 9.40
CA ARG A 36 -19.13 -2.31 10.69
C ARG A 36 -19.95 -1.27 11.45
N LEU A 37 -19.55 0.00 11.36
CA LEU A 37 -20.28 1.14 11.92
C LEU A 37 -21.64 1.29 11.26
N GLU A 38 -21.69 1.29 9.93
CA GLU A 38 -22.94 1.38 9.15
C GLU A 38 -23.85 0.16 9.36
N GLY A 39 -23.26 -1.03 9.56
CA GLY A 39 -23.97 -2.27 9.85
C GLY A 39 -24.50 -2.38 11.28
N GLY A 40 -24.13 -1.46 12.19
CA GLY A 40 -24.50 -1.53 13.61
C GLY A 40 -23.90 -2.74 14.33
N GLU A 41 -22.77 -3.26 13.83
CA GLU A 41 -22.12 -4.48 14.36
C GLU A 41 -21.27 -4.19 15.62
N LEU A 42 -21.12 -2.92 16.02
CA LEU A 42 -20.27 -2.47 17.11
C LEU A 42 -21.05 -1.61 18.10
N THR A 43 -20.86 -1.88 19.39
CA THR A 43 -21.32 -1.02 20.50
C THR A 43 -20.55 0.30 20.53
N GLU A 44 -21.11 1.36 21.13
CA GLU A 44 -20.44 2.68 21.22
C GLU A 44 -19.01 2.60 21.78
N GLU A 45 -18.80 1.80 22.83
CA GLU A 45 -17.48 1.56 23.44
C GLU A 45 -16.50 0.89 22.46
N GLU A 46 -16.98 -0.03 21.62
CA GLU A 46 -16.15 -0.68 20.60
C GLU A 46 -15.81 0.27 19.45
N GLN A 47 -16.72 1.18 19.10
CA GLN A 47 -16.48 2.20 18.08
C GLN A 47 -15.38 3.17 18.53
N GLU A 48 -15.46 3.66 19.77
CA GLU A 48 -14.47 4.57 20.33
C GLU A 48 -13.09 3.92 20.43
N ARG A 49 -13.04 2.67 20.94
CA ARG A 49 -11.79 1.91 21.01
C ARG A 49 -11.18 1.64 19.63
N LEU A 50 -12.00 1.33 18.64
CA LEU A 50 -11.54 1.11 17.27
C LEU A 50 -10.99 2.39 16.66
N GLY A 51 -11.70 3.51 16.80
CA GLY A 51 -11.24 4.82 16.33
C GLY A 51 -9.92 5.22 16.96
N GLN A 52 -9.79 5.07 18.29
CA GLN A 52 -8.54 5.37 18.99
C GLN A 52 -7.39 4.50 18.50
N ALA A 53 -7.60 3.20 18.32
CA ALA A 53 -6.55 2.29 17.85
C ALA A 53 -6.06 2.63 16.43
N LEU A 54 -6.95 3.11 15.55
CA LEU A 54 -6.58 3.55 14.20
C LEU A 54 -5.78 4.86 14.23
N LEU A 55 -6.19 5.83 15.07
CA LEU A 55 -5.44 7.07 15.26
C LEU A 55 -4.05 6.83 15.86
N ASP A 56 -3.94 5.98 16.88
CA ASP A 56 -2.67 5.62 17.49
C ASP A 56 -1.72 4.97 16.47
N LEU A 57 -2.27 4.15 15.56
CA LEU A 57 -1.49 3.52 14.49
C LEU A 57 -1.00 4.56 13.47
N ASP A 58 -1.87 5.48 13.05
CA ASP A 58 -1.53 6.55 12.12
C ASP A 58 -0.39 7.42 12.66
N GLU A 59 -0.51 7.88 13.91
CA GLU A 59 0.51 8.68 14.59
C GLU A 59 1.85 7.93 14.70
N ALA A 60 1.82 6.63 15.00
CA ALA A 60 3.02 5.81 15.07
C ALA A 60 3.71 5.67 13.70
N LEU A 61 2.95 5.48 12.62
CA LEU A 61 3.50 5.40 11.27
C LEU A 61 4.06 6.74 10.80
N GLU A 62 3.39 7.85 11.09
CA GLU A 62 3.91 9.19 10.79
C GLU A 62 5.20 9.47 11.54
N SER A 63 5.29 9.11 12.83
CA SER A 63 6.53 9.23 13.60
C SER A 63 7.66 8.42 12.96
N ILE A 64 7.42 7.15 12.62
CA ILE A 64 8.43 6.28 11.98
C ILE A 64 8.89 6.86 10.65
N LYS A 65 7.96 7.36 9.82
CA LYS A 65 8.29 8.00 8.54
C LYS A 65 9.15 9.24 8.75
N ALA A 66 8.82 10.08 9.72
CA ALA A 66 9.57 11.29 10.03
C ALA A 66 10.97 10.96 10.56
N ASP A 67 11.08 10.06 11.54
CA ASP A 67 12.33 9.68 12.21
C ASP A 67 13.34 9.05 11.25
N HIS A 68 12.85 8.33 10.24
CA HIS A 68 13.67 7.63 9.26
C HIS A 68 13.72 8.30 7.87
N GLY A 69 13.05 9.44 7.70
CA GLY A 69 13.03 10.18 6.42
C GLY A 69 12.37 9.42 5.26
N LEU A 70 11.35 8.61 5.55
CA LEU A 70 10.76 7.66 4.60
C LEU A 70 9.54 8.21 3.85
N THR A 71 9.02 9.38 4.23
CA THR A 71 7.77 9.95 3.69
C THR A 71 7.72 9.93 2.16
N THR A 72 8.82 10.33 1.50
CA THR A 72 8.88 10.35 0.03
C THR A 72 8.98 8.93 -0.54
N SER A 73 9.82 8.08 0.04
CA SER A 73 10.03 6.70 -0.44
C SER A 73 8.76 5.85 -0.32
N VAL A 74 8.02 6.03 0.77
CA VAL A 74 6.72 5.37 0.99
C VAL A 74 5.71 5.84 -0.05
N ALA A 75 5.59 7.15 -0.26
CA ALA A 75 4.68 7.72 -1.27
C ALA A 75 5.02 7.27 -2.70
N ASP A 76 6.31 7.20 -3.04
CA ASP A 76 6.79 6.71 -4.34
C ASP A 76 6.48 5.22 -4.53
N LEU A 77 6.74 4.39 -3.51
CA LEU A 77 6.46 2.96 -3.57
C LEU A 77 4.96 2.70 -3.74
N ARG A 78 4.12 3.44 -3.02
CA ARG A 78 2.67 3.36 -3.13
C ARG A 78 2.18 3.72 -4.53
N ARG A 79 2.63 4.85 -5.09
CA ARG A 79 2.30 5.25 -6.48
C ARG A 79 2.70 4.17 -7.48
N GLY A 80 3.90 3.61 -7.34
CA GLY A 80 4.36 2.51 -8.19
C GLY A 80 3.50 1.26 -8.07
N LEU A 81 2.98 0.95 -6.88
CA LEU A 81 2.03 -0.15 -6.70
C LEU A 81 0.70 0.13 -7.39
N ASP A 82 0.16 1.34 -7.28
CA ASP A 82 -1.08 1.74 -7.95
C ASP A 82 -0.95 1.61 -9.48
N ASP A 83 0.17 2.05 -10.05
CA ASP A 83 0.44 1.90 -11.49
C ASP A 83 0.45 0.42 -11.92
N VAL A 84 1.11 -0.45 -11.16
CA VAL A 84 1.15 -1.89 -11.42
C VAL A 84 -0.23 -2.53 -11.31
N VAL A 85 -1.03 -2.13 -10.31
CA VAL A 85 -2.39 -2.64 -10.12
C VAL A 85 -3.29 -2.20 -11.29
N ASN A 86 -3.22 -0.93 -11.70
CA ASN A 86 -3.99 -0.42 -12.83
C ASN A 86 -3.65 -1.17 -14.14
N ASP A 87 -2.37 -1.42 -14.40
CA ASP A 87 -1.91 -2.19 -15.55
C ASP A 87 -2.50 -3.61 -15.58
N VAL A 88 -2.57 -4.27 -14.41
CA VAL A 88 -3.14 -5.62 -14.29
C VAL A 88 -4.65 -5.59 -14.50
N VAL A 89 -5.35 -4.63 -13.90
CA VAL A 89 -6.80 -4.45 -14.04
C VAL A 89 -7.17 -4.17 -15.50
N ASP A 90 -6.44 -3.28 -16.17
CA ASP A 90 -6.67 -2.93 -17.57
C ASP A 90 -6.55 -4.14 -18.50
N ARG A 91 -5.57 -5.02 -18.25
CA ARG A 91 -5.40 -6.26 -19.03
C ARG A 91 -6.52 -7.27 -18.82
N LEU A 92 -7.12 -7.30 -17.63
CA LEU A 92 -8.24 -8.19 -17.31
C LEU A 92 -9.56 -7.67 -17.92
N VAL A 93 -9.80 -6.36 -17.83
CA VAL A 93 -11.04 -5.72 -18.30
C VAL A 93 -11.07 -5.55 -19.82
N ASN A 94 -9.90 -5.43 -20.47
CA ASN A 94 -9.79 -5.28 -21.92
C ASN A 94 -9.00 -6.42 -22.59
N PRO A 95 -9.67 -7.55 -22.93
CA PRO A 95 -9.06 -8.67 -23.63
C PRO A 95 -8.51 -8.32 -25.03
N ALA A 96 -8.99 -7.24 -25.66
CA ALA A 96 -8.56 -6.86 -27.00
C ALA A 96 -7.12 -6.30 -27.05
N ARG A 97 -6.57 -5.79 -25.93
CA ARG A 97 -5.14 -5.41 -25.85
C ARG A 97 -4.19 -6.60 -26.00
N TRP A 98 -4.68 -7.84 -25.86
CA TRP A 98 -3.88 -9.05 -26.06
C TRP A 98 -3.58 -9.31 -27.55
N ALA A 99 -4.38 -8.75 -28.47
CA ALA A 99 -4.29 -9.02 -29.91
C ALA A 99 -3.28 -8.13 -30.66
N ASP A 100 -2.97 -6.93 -30.15
CA ASP A 100 -2.07 -5.98 -30.82
C ASP A 100 -0.57 -6.27 -30.60
N GLY A 101 -0.22 -7.22 -29.72
CA GLY A 101 1.17 -7.63 -29.48
C GLY A 101 1.73 -8.60 -30.52
N THR A 102 0.92 -9.13 -31.45
CA THR A 102 1.34 -10.16 -32.42
C THR A 102 1.45 -9.67 -33.87
N ALA A 103 1.23 -8.38 -34.14
CA ALA A 103 1.26 -7.81 -35.49
C ALA A 103 2.32 -6.70 -35.60
N GLY A 104 3.60 -7.06 -35.45
CA GLY A 104 4.68 -6.08 -35.51
C GLY A 104 6.08 -6.63 -35.68
N GLU A 105 6.26 -7.86 -36.20
CA GLU A 105 7.58 -8.34 -36.62
C GLU A 105 7.40 -9.23 -37.84
N GLY A 106 7.49 -8.62 -39.02
CA GLY A 106 7.22 -9.28 -40.29
C GLY A 106 7.02 -8.30 -41.44
N ALA A 107 8.02 -7.46 -41.72
CA ALA A 107 8.25 -6.83 -43.02
C ALA A 107 9.70 -6.36 -43.10
#